data_AF-A0A3P3WEE6-F1
#
_entry.id   AF-A0A3P3WEE6-F1
#
_cell.length_a   1.000
_cell.length_b   1.000
_cell.length_c   1.000
_cell.angle_alpha   90.00
_cell.angle_beta   90.00
_cell.angle_gamma   90.00
#
_symmetry.space_group_name_H-M   'P 1'
#
loop_
_entity.id
_entity.type
_entity.pdbx_description
1 polymer ?
#
loop_
_entity_poly.entity_id
_entity_poly.type
_entity_poly.pdbx_seq_one_letter_code
_entity_poly.pdbx_strand_id
1 'polypeptide(L)'
;MSFILPIVIILVLVLNVVLILVTLRELKLYYDKRKDKAFKKSIEKIKIKERTQLINLISSELHDNISQMISLAKMNVKSLDTNAVNPKTKDNIILLLGKALTDIRYLNKMIKLQETIDIDADCQVEELIEVLNQSSTVNFKKRGQIVQLKQEANFLLFRIMQEILNNIMKYSQASDVEIKINNEQISIFHNGVSFIPSNNDYHKSFGLTNIKENKKLLNAEIEYSLNNPKIKIKLPQNSLVK
;
A
#
# COMPACT_ATOMS: atom_id res chain seq x y z
N MET A 1 -38.64 -26.89 -62.07
CA MET A 1 -38.78 -26.24 -60.75
C MET A 1 -38.76 -27.20 -59.56
N SER A 2 -39.24 -28.45 -59.67
CA SER A 2 -39.38 -29.37 -58.51
C SER A 2 -38.09 -29.77 -57.78
N PHE A 3 -36.91 -29.67 -58.41
CA PHE A 3 -35.63 -30.07 -57.78
C PHE A 3 -34.94 -28.96 -56.96
N ILE A 4 -35.36 -27.70 -57.07
CA ILE A 4 -34.66 -26.56 -56.44
C ILE A 4 -35.04 -26.42 -54.95
N LEU A 5 -36.33 -26.60 -54.63
CA LEU A 5 -36.86 -26.48 -53.28
C LEU A 5 -36.17 -27.40 -52.24
N PRO A 6 -35.97 -28.71 -52.48
CA PRO A 6 -35.30 -29.58 -51.51
C PRO A 6 -33.84 -29.18 -51.27
N ILE A 7 -33.14 -28.69 -52.31
CA ILE A 7 -31.75 -28.22 -52.18
C ILE A 7 -31.69 -26.98 -51.27
N VAL A 8 -32.61 -26.04 -51.44
CA VAL A 8 -32.70 -24.85 -50.59
C VAL A 8 -32.98 -25.22 -49.13
N ILE A 9 -33.90 -26.16 -48.89
CA ILE A 9 -34.20 -26.65 -47.53
C ILE A 9 -32.97 -27.27 -46.88
N ILE A 10 -32.22 -28.11 -47.61
CA ILE A 10 -30.98 -28.73 -47.11
C ILE A 10 -29.94 -27.66 -46.78
N LEU A 11 -29.75 -26.65 -47.65
CA LEU A 11 -28.81 -25.56 -47.39
C LEU A 11 -29.18 -24.77 -46.14
N VAL A 12 -30.46 -24.47 -45.93
CA VAL A 12 -30.94 -23.77 -44.73
C VAL A 12 -30.73 -24.62 -43.47
N LEU A 13 -30.97 -25.94 -43.53
CA LEU A 13 -30.71 -26.84 -42.40
C LEU A 13 -29.22 -26.91 -42.07
N VAL A 14 -28.35 -27.06 -43.08
CA VAL A 14 -26.90 -27.06 -42.89
C VAL A 14 -26.44 -25.74 -42.28
N LEU A 15 -26.94 -24.60 -42.77
CA LEU A 15 -26.61 -23.28 -42.23
C LEU A 15 -27.02 -23.15 -40.75
N ASN A 16 -28.24 -23.60 -40.40
CA ASN A 16 -28.70 -23.60 -39.00
C ASN A 16 -27.82 -24.49 -38.10
N VAL A 17 -27.47 -25.68 -38.56
CA VAL A 17 -26.56 -26.58 -37.82
C VAL A 17 -25.20 -25.92 -37.62
N VAL A 18 -24.64 -25.29 -38.65
CA VAL A 18 -23.36 -24.57 -38.56
C VAL A 18 -23.45 -23.42 -37.54
N LEU A 19 -24.53 -22.62 -37.59
CA LEU A 19 -24.79 -21.54 -36.62
C LEU A 19 -24.88 -22.06 -35.17
N ILE A 20 -25.57 -23.18 -34.96
CA ILE A 20 -25.66 -23.82 -33.64
C ILE A 20 -24.28 -24.28 -33.17
N LEU A 21 -23.48 -24.91 -34.04
CA LEU A 21 -22.13 -25.37 -33.68
C LEU A 21 -21.18 -24.21 -33.35
N VAL A 22 -21.28 -23.09 -34.07
CA VAL A 22 -20.48 -21.88 -33.80
C VAL A 22 -20.88 -21.28 -32.46
N THR A 23 -22.18 -21.10 -32.20
CA THR A 23 -22.66 -20.52 -30.93
C THR A 23 -22.30 -21.41 -29.72
N LEU A 24 -22.38 -22.74 -29.85
CA LEU A 24 -21.95 -23.66 -28.80
C LEU A 24 -20.44 -23.60 -28.51
N ARG A 25 -19.61 -23.42 -29.55
CA ARG A 25 -18.15 -23.22 -29.39
C ARG A 25 -17.84 -21.91 -28.67
N GLU A 26 -18.48 -20.82 -29.07
CA GLU A 26 -18.30 -19.52 -28.41
C GLU A 26 -18.76 -19.57 -26.95
N LEU A 27 -19.90 -20.21 -26.68
CA LEU A 27 -20.41 -20.39 -25.33
C LEU A 27 -19.43 -21.20 -24.46
N LYS A 28 -18.89 -22.30 -24.99
CA LYS A 28 -17.87 -23.11 -24.28
C LYS A 28 -16.63 -22.28 -23.97
N LEU A 29 -16.08 -21.56 -24.95
CA LEU A 29 -14.92 -20.68 -24.76
C LEU A 29 -15.19 -19.58 -23.73
N TYR A 30 -16.41 -19.02 -23.71
CA TYR A 30 -16.84 -18.04 -22.72
C TYR A 30 -16.85 -18.64 -21.31
N TYR A 31 -17.41 -19.83 -21.13
CA TYR A 31 -17.44 -20.52 -19.84
C TYR A 31 -16.03 -20.90 -19.35
N ASP A 32 -15.17 -21.41 -20.24
CA ASP A 32 -13.79 -21.77 -19.90
C ASP A 32 -13.00 -20.53 -19.47
N LYS A 33 -13.08 -19.42 -20.22
CA LYS A 33 -12.46 -18.13 -19.82
C LYS A 33 -12.98 -17.62 -18.48
N ARG A 34 -14.28 -17.77 -18.20
CA ARG A 34 -14.88 -17.34 -16.94
C ARG A 34 -14.41 -18.19 -15.76
N LYS A 35 -14.32 -19.52 -15.93
CA LYS A 35 -13.76 -20.44 -14.94
C LYS A 35 -12.30 -20.13 -14.65
N ASP A 36 -11.48 -19.95 -15.69
CA ASP A 36 -10.07 -19.57 -15.55
C ASP A 36 -9.91 -18.25 -14.80
N LYS A 37 -10.71 -17.23 -15.13
CA LYS A 37 -10.67 -15.94 -14.44
C LYS A 37 -11.08 -16.07 -12.97
N ALA A 38 -12.10 -16.88 -12.67
CA ALA A 38 -12.53 -17.14 -11.29
C ALA A 38 -11.46 -17.90 -10.50
N PHE A 39 -10.85 -18.92 -11.11
CA PHE A 39 -9.76 -19.70 -10.51
C PHE A 39 -8.51 -18.85 -10.27
N LYS A 40 -8.11 -18.02 -11.23
CA LYS A 40 -7.00 -17.07 -11.04
C LYS A 40 -7.27 -16.12 -9.86
N LYS A 41 -8.50 -15.58 -9.77
CA LYS A 41 -8.91 -14.74 -8.64
C LYS A 41 -8.89 -15.49 -7.30
N SER A 42 -9.27 -16.77 -7.25
CA SER A 42 -9.24 -17.54 -6.00
C SER A 42 -7.81 -17.81 -5.55
N ILE A 43 -6.91 -18.17 -6.47
CA ILE A 43 -5.47 -18.33 -6.18
C ILE A 43 -4.87 -17.02 -5.68
N GLU A 44 -5.19 -15.89 -6.31
CA GLU A 44 -4.72 -14.57 -5.88
C GLU A 44 -5.20 -14.23 -4.46
N LYS A 45 -6.47 -14.48 -4.16
CA LYS A 45 -7.01 -14.30 -2.80
C LYS A 45 -6.32 -15.18 -1.76
N ILE A 46 -6.06 -16.45 -2.09
CA ILE A 46 -5.35 -17.38 -1.20
C ILE A 46 -3.93 -16.86 -0.94
N LYS A 47 -3.20 -16.46 -2.00
CA LYS A 47 -1.85 -15.89 -1.87
C LYS A 47 -1.82 -14.64 -1.00
N ILE A 48 -2.78 -13.74 -1.16
CA ILE A 48 -2.90 -12.54 -0.31
C ILE A 48 -3.14 -12.97 1.14
N LYS A 49 -4.07 -13.89 1.39
CA LYS A 49 -4.38 -14.38 2.74
C LYS A 49 -3.17 -15.03 3.42
N GLU A 50 -2.47 -15.93 2.73
CA GLU A 50 -1.25 -16.57 3.24
C GLU A 50 -0.15 -15.55 3.54
N ARG A 51 0.03 -14.57 2.64
CA ARG A 51 0.98 -13.48 2.85
C ARG A 51 0.63 -12.66 4.09
N THR A 52 -0.64 -12.30 4.28
CA THR A 52 -1.10 -11.58 5.48
C THR A 52 -0.90 -12.41 6.74
N GLN A 53 -1.16 -13.71 6.72
CA GLN A 53 -0.90 -14.58 7.87
C GLN A 53 0.59 -14.66 8.21
N LEU A 54 1.45 -14.78 7.19
CA LEU A 54 2.90 -14.83 7.38
C LEU A 54 3.45 -13.50 7.93
N ILE A 55 2.94 -12.37 7.41
CA ILE A 55 3.27 -11.03 7.90
C ILE A 55 2.85 -10.86 9.37
N ASN A 56 1.65 -11.31 9.75
CA ASN A 56 1.19 -11.32 11.14
C ASN A 56 2.13 -12.12 12.06
N LEU A 57 2.49 -13.34 11.64
CA LEU A 57 3.40 -14.20 12.39
C LEU A 57 4.76 -13.53 12.59
N ILE A 58 5.33 -12.95 11.52
CA ILE A 58 6.58 -12.20 11.60
C ILE A 58 6.43 -11.00 12.53
N SER A 59 5.34 -10.23 12.43
CA SER A 59 5.12 -9.08 13.29
C SER A 59 5.03 -9.46 14.76
N SER A 60 4.37 -10.57 15.09
CA SER A 60 4.29 -11.07 16.47
C SER A 60 5.66 -11.51 16.98
N GLU A 61 6.41 -12.27 16.18
CA GLU A 61 7.74 -12.77 16.58
C GLU A 61 8.75 -11.63 16.79
N LEU A 62 8.73 -10.63 15.90
CA LEU A 62 9.55 -9.43 16.04
C LEU A 62 9.14 -8.60 17.27
N HIS A 63 7.84 -8.47 17.53
CA HIS A 63 7.34 -7.64 18.62
C HIS A 63 7.58 -8.27 19.98
N ASP A 64 7.26 -9.55 20.13
CA ASP A 64 7.28 -10.21 21.43
C ASP A 64 8.67 -10.73 21.75
N ASN A 65 9.36 -11.36 20.81
CA ASN A 65 10.62 -12.03 21.10
C ASN A 65 11.82 -11.07 20.98
N ILE A 66 11.99 -10.43 19.80
CA ILE A 66 13.17 -9.61 19.54
C ILE A 66 13.18 -8.32 20.35
N SER A 67 12.03 -7.66 20.52
CA SER A 67 11.96 -6.43 21.32
C SER A 67 12.27 -6.68 22.81
N GLN A 68 11.86 -7.83 23.34
CA GLN A 68 12.18 -8.24 24.72
C GLN A 68 13.67 -8.58 24.85
N MET A 69 14.24 -9.35 23.91
CA MET A 69 15.67 -9.67 23.90
C MET A 69 16.56 -8.42 23.87
N ILE A 70 16.23 -7.43 23.04
CA ILE A 70 16.98 -6.16 22.99
C ILE A 70 16.79 -5.35 24.27
N SER A 71 15.60 -5.36 24.85
CA SER A 71 15.34 -4.70 26.15
C SER A 71 16.16 -5.33 27.27
N LEU A 72 16.24 -6.67 27.32
CA LEU A 72 17.06 -7.43 28.27
C LEU A 72 18.55 -7.21 28.03
N ALA A 73 19.01 -7.21 26.77
CA ALA A 73 20.39 -6.87 26.43
C ALA A 73 20.75 -5.45 26.92
N LYS A 74 19.85 -4.49 26.74
CA LYS A 74 20.03 -3.11 27.23
C LYS A 74 20.12 -3.06 28.77
N MET A 75 19.32 -3.87 29.47
CA MET A 75 19.39 -3.99 30.94
C MET A 75 20.68 -4.63 31.41
N ASN A 76 21.12 -5.73 30.78
CA ASN A 76 22.37 -6.42 31.08
C ASN A 76 23.58 -5.51 30.84
N VAL A 77 23.57 -4.73 29.76
CA VAL A 77 24.64 -3.75 29.51
C VAL A 77 24.62 -2.66 30.58
N LYS A 78 23.44 -2.17 31.01
CA LYS A 78 23.36 -1.20 32.12
C LYS A 78 23.92 -1.75 33.44
N SER A 79 23.74 -3.04 33.73
CA SER A 79 24.23 -3.69 34.96
C SER A 79 25.72 -4.03 34.95
N LEU A 80 26.43 -3.87 33.82
CA LEU A 80 27.89 -4.07 33.79
C LEU A 80 28.60 -3.06 34.71
N ASP A 81 29.59 -3.54 35.47
CA ASP A 81 30.37 -2.72 36.38
C ASP A 81 31.13 -1.62 35.62
N THR A 82 31.00 -0.37 36.08
CA THR A 82 31.62 0.81 35.46
C THR A 82 33.15 0.79 35.51
N ASN A 83 33.72 -0.05 36.38
CA ASN A 83 35.16 -0.22 36.53
C ASN A 83 35.77 -1.23 35.54
N ALA A 84 34.96 -2.09 34.92
CA ALA A 84 35.41 -3.15 34.02
C ALA A 84 35.25 -2.81 32.52
N VAL A 85 34.45 -1.79 32.18
CA VAL A 85 34.14 -1.39 30.81
C VAL A 85 34.23 0.12 30.68
N ASN A 86 34.86 0.61 29.61
CA ASN A 86 34.90 2.04 29.30
C ASN A 86 33.46 2.62 29.26
N PRO A 87 33.14 3.64 30.08
CA PRO A 87 31.80 4.24 30.16
C PRO A 87 31.26 4.69 28.79
N LYS A 88 32.11 5.25 27.93
CA LYS A 88 31.71 5.69 26.58
C LYS A 88 31.28 4.52 25.69
N THR A 89 31.95 3.37 25.82
CA THR A 89 31.60 2.15 25.07
C THR A 89 30.27 1.59 25.56
N LYS A 90 30.05 1.57 26.87
CA LYS A 90 28.80 1.13 27.50
C LYS A 90 27.61 1.98 27.04
N ASP A 91 27.75 3.31 27.06
CA ASP A 91 26.70 4.23 26.63
C ASP A 91 26.40 4.11 25.13
N ASN A 92 27.42 3.94 24.30
CA ASN A 92 27.24 3.70 22.86
C ASN A 92 26.46 2.41 22.58
N ILE A 93 26.74 1.31 23.30
CA ILE A 93 26.00 0.05 23.15
C ILE A 93 24.53 0.23 23.57
N ILE A 94 24.27 0.92 24.68
CA ILE A 94 22.90 1.21 25.16
C ILE A 94 22.14 2.04 24.13
N LEU A 95 22.81 3.01 23.49
CA LEU A 95 22.23 3.86 22.46
C LEU A 95 21.91 3.07 21.19
N LEU A 96 22.83 2.21 20.73
CA LEU A 96 22.61 1.33 19.56
C LEU A 96 21.46 0.35 19.79
N LEU A 97 21.38 -0.27 20.98
CA LEU A 97 20.26 -1.14 21.34
C LEU A 97 18.93 -0.38 21.44
N GLY A 98 18.95 0.85 21.96
CA GLY A 98 17.78 1.72 21.96
C GLY A 98 17.29 2.07 20.54
N LYS A 99 18.23 2.33 19.62
CA LYS A 99 17.92 2.58 18.21
C LYS A 99 17.34 1.33 17.54
N ALA A 100 17.97 0.17 17.70
CA ALA A 100 17.47 -1.10 17.15
C ALA A 100 16.06 -1.44 17.64
N LEU A 101 15.78 -1.21 18.94
CA LEU A 101 14.44 -1.39 19.50
C LEU A 101 13.40 -0.46 18.86
N THR A 102 13.78 0.78 18.61
CA THR A 102 12.92 1.78 17.96
C THR A 102 12.65 1.38 16.52
N ASP A 103 13.68 0.95 15.78
CA ASP A 103 13.57 0.50 14.39
C ASP A 103 12.67 -0.75 14.26
N ILE A 104 12.79 -1.72 15.18
CA ILE A 104 11.92 -2.92 15.19
C ILE A 104 10.47 -2.56 15.50
N ARG A 105 10.23 -1.68 16.47
CA ARG A 105 8.88 -1.21 16.80
C ARG A 105 8.26 -0.45 15.63
N TYR A 106 9.04 0.38 14.95
CA TYR A 106 8.63 1.03 13.71
C TYR A 106 8.21 0.02 12.65
N LEU A 107 9.04 -0.99 12.37
CA LEU A 107 8.74 -2.02 11.38
C LEU A 107 7.48 -2.81 11.75
N ASN A 108 7.30 -3.21 13.00
CA ASN A 108 6.09 -3.90 13.46
C ASN A 108 4.83 -3.06 13.30
N LYS A 109 4.91 -1.78 13.65
CA LYS A 109 3.76 -0.88 13.51
C LYS A 109 3.45 -0.62 12.04
N MET A 110 4.46 -0.42 11.20
CA MET A 110 4.29 -0.34 9.75
C MET A 110 3.64 -1.59 9.17
N ILE A 111 4.03 -2.78 9.64
CA ILE A 111 3.44 -4.05 9.25
C ILE A 111 1.96 -4.13 9.64
N LYS A 112 1.61 -3.84 10.90
CA LYS A 112 0.22 -3.88 11.37
C LYS A 112 -0.71 -2.94 10.58
N LEU A 113 -0.21 -1.74 10.27
CA LEU A 113 -0.93 -0.77 9.44
C LEU A 113 -1.23 -1.31 8.01
N GLN A 114 -0.55 -2.35 7.53
CA GLN A 114 -0.84 -2.95 6.22
C GLN A 114 -2.09 -3.86 6.20
N GLU A 115 -2.64 -4.20 7.37
CA GLU A 115 -3.62 -5.30 7.50
C GLU A 115 -5.03 -4.86 7.93
N THR A 116 -5.22 -3.60 8.29
CA THR A 116 -6.50 -3.11 8.80
C THR A 116 -7.51 -2.92 7.64
N ILE A 117 -8.65 -3.61 7.71
CA ILE A 117 -9.72 -3.56 6.70
C ILE A 117 -10.75 -2.45 7.04
N ASP A 118 -10.82 -2.04 8.30
CA ASP A 118 -11.71 -0.98 8.81
C ASP A 118 -10.87 0.24 9.22
N ILE A 119 -10.49 1.02 8.22
CA ILE A 119 -9.60 2.17 8.38
C ILE A 119 -10.42 3.45 8.33
N ASP A 120 -10.21 4.33 9.31
CA ASP A 120 -10.41 5.77 9.16
C ASP A 120 -9.07 6.37 8.69
N ALA A 121 -9.03 6.90 7.46
CA ALA A 121 -7.79 7.41 6.88
C ALA A 121 -7.21 8.57 7.69
N ASP A 122 -8.03 9.42 8.30
CA ASP A 122 -7.53 10.56 9.06
C ASP A 122 -6.74 10.11 10.29
N CYS A 123 -7.32 9.18 11.04
CA CYS A 123 -6.74 8.59 12.24
C CYS A 123 -5.47 7.80 11.90
N GLN A 124 -5.51 6.96 10.86
CA GLN A 124 -4.36 6.15 10.46
C GLN A 124 -3.20 6.98 9.91
N VAL A 125 -3.49 8.09 9.21
CA VAL A 125 -2.44 9.03 8.77
C VAL A 125 -1.83 9.76 9.98
N GLU A 126 -2.62 10.15 10.97
CA GLU A 126 -2.10 10.73 12.22
C GLU A 126 -1.17 9.75 12.94
N GLU A 127 -1.60 8.50 13.09
CA GLU A 127 -0.83 7.44 13.72
C GLU A 127 0.48 7.15 12.94
N LEU A 128 0.43 7.14 11.62
CA LEU A 128 1.61 7.01 10.77
C LEU A 128 2.61 8.16 11.00
N ILE A 129 2.12 9.40 11.10
CA ILE A 129 2.95 10.59 11.36
C ILE A 129 3.63 10.49 12.72
N GLU A 130 2.89 10.09 13.76
CA GLU A 130 3.48 9.87 15.09
C GLU A 130 4.60 8.84 15.04
N VAL A 131 4.39 7.74 14.33
CA VAL A 131 5.38 6.69 14.18
C VAL A 131 6.62 7.18 13.45
N LEU A 132 6.45 7.93 12.35
CA LEU A 132 7.55 8.51 11.59
C LEU A 132 8.35 9.54 12.41
N ASN A 133 7.68 10.35 13.24
CA ASN A 133 8.32 11.31 14.14
C ASN A 133 9.09 10.61 15.27
N GLN A 134 8.63 9.45 15.75
CA GLN A 134 9.32 8.67 16.78
C GLN A 134 10.51 7.89 16.23
N SER A 135 10.46 7.48 14.96
CA SER A 135 11.46 6.60 14.34
C SER A 135 12.49 7.34 13.49
N SER A 136 12.32 8.63 13.25
CA SER A 136 13.21 9.41 12.38
C SER A 136 13.48 10.80 12.94
N THR A 137 14.53 11.45 12.45
CA THR A 137 14.85 12.86 12.76
C THR A 137 14.04 13.84 11.91
N VAL A 138 13.17 13.34 11.03
CA VAL A 138 12.35 14.17 10.14
C VAL A 138 11.10 14.61 10.90
N ASN A 139 10.80 15.90 10.83
CA ASN A 139 9.68 16.53 11.50
C ASN A 139 8.45 16.54 10.60
N PHE A 140 7.50 15.65 10.86
CA PHE A 140 6.21 15.57 10.18
C PHE A 140 5.13 16.33 10.95
N LYS A 141 4.39 17.20 10.26
CA LYS A 141 3.26 17.95 10.81
C LYS A 141 2.04 17.82 9.90
N LYS A 142 0.89 17.48 10.46
CA LYS A 142 -0.41 17.51 9.77
C LYS A 142 -1.24 18.71 10.23
N ARG A 143 -1.94 19.34 9.28
CA ARG A 143 -2.89 20.43 9.52
C ARG A 143 -4.17 20.17 8.73
N GLY A 144 -5.31 20.27 9.40
CA GLY A 144 -6.61 19.94 8.84
C GLY A 144 -6.96 18.46 9.05
N GLN A 145 -8.18 18.10 8.65
CA GLN A 145 -8.75 16.78 8.83
C GLN A 145 -9.19 16.23 7.47
N ILE A 146 -8.89 14.96 7.20
CA ILE A 146 -9.39 14.26 6.02
C ILE A 146 -10.92 14.15 6.15
N VAL A 147 -11.61 14.56 5.10
CA VAL A 147 -13.06 14.46 4.99
C VAL A 147 -13.52 13.00 5.13
N GLN A 148 -14.76 12.79 5.60
CA GLN A 148 -15.27 11.44 5.82
C GLN A 148 -15.39 10.66 4.50
N LEU A 149 -14.67 9.54 4.38
CA LEU A 149 -14.64 8.71 3.19
C LEU A 149 -15.38 7.40 3.40
N LYS A 150 -15.85 6.80 2.31
CA LYS A 150 -16.27 5.39 2.29
C LYS A 150 -15.09 4.50 2.67
N GLN A 151 -15.37 3.35 3.25
CA GLN A 151 -14.34 2.45 3.78
C GLN A 151 -13.27 2.03 2.75
N GLU A 152 -13.67 1.72 1.52
CA GLU A 152 -12.73 1.43 0.44
C GLU A 152 -11.83 2.63 0.11
N ALA A 153 -12.40 3.83 0.11
CA ALA A 153 -11.65 5.07 -0.14
C ALA A 153 -10.70 5.42 1.00
N ASN A 154 -11.10 5.18 2.26
CA ASN A 154 -10.22 5.31 3.41
C ASN A 154 -8.99 4.42 3.28
N PHE A 155 -9.21 3.13 2.99
CA PHE A 155 -8.12 2.17 2.82
C PHE A 155 -7.16 2.58 1.71
N LEU A 156 -7.69 2.90 0.52
CA LEU A 156 -6.89 3.27 -0.64
C LEU A 156 -6.10 4.57 -0.40
N LEU A 157 -6.74 5.58 0.20
CA LEU A 157 -6.07 6.84 0.53
C LEU A 157 -4.95 6.63 1.54
N PHE A 158 -5.20 5.87 2.61
CA PHE A 158 -4.19 5.56 3.60
C PHE A 158 -2.97 4.87 2.97
N ARG A 159 -3.19 3.90 2.08
CA ARG A 159 -2.10 3.24 1.33
C ARG A 159 -1.28 4.21 0.48
N ILE A 160 -1.94 5.16 -0.19
CA ILE A 160 -1.26 6.20 -0.97
C ILE A 160 -0.41 7.09 -0.06
N MET A 161 -0.97 7.57 1.06
CA MET A 161 -0.26 8.41 2.02
C MET A 161 0.93 7.68 2.65
N GLN A 162 0.76 6.41 3.03
CA GLN A 162 1.83 5.57 3.57
C GLN A 162 3.02 5.47 2.62
N GLU A 163 2.76 5.18 1.34
CA GLU A 163 3.83 5.03 0.36
C GLU A 163 4.53 6.36 0.05
N ILE A 164 3.77 7.45 -0.04
CA ILE A 164 4.33 8.79 -0.29
C ILE A 164 5.22 9.24 0.87
N LEU A 165 4.74 9.15 2.11
CA LEU A 165 5.51 9.59 3.28
C LEU A 165 6.75 8.71 3.49
N ASN A 166 6.65 7.41 3.25
CA ASN A 166 7.81 6.52 3.25
C ASN A 166 8.83 6.88 2.17
N ASN A 167 8.38 7.22 0.95
CA ASN A 167 9.27 7.63 -0.13
C ASN A 167 9.97 8.95 0.18
N ILE A 168 9.27 9.92 0.76
CA ILE A 168 9.88 11.18 1.23
C ILE A 168 10.95 10.85 2.27
N MET A 169 10.62 10.05 3.29
CA MET A 169 11.56 9.70 4.36
C MET A 169 12.82 8.99 3.84
N LYS A 170 12.66 8.05 2.89
CA LYS A 170 13.77 7.24 2.35
C LYS A 170 14.63 7.96 1.31
N TYR A 171 14.03 8.79 0.46
CA TYR A 171 14.69 9.23 -0.78
C TYR A 171 14.85 10.75 -0.90
N SER A 172 14.05 11.56 -0.19
CA SER A 172 14.10 13.02 -0.37
C SER A 172 15.18 13.71 0.45
N GLN A 173 15.72 13.07 1.50
CA GLN A 173 16.60 13.70 2.49
C GLN A 173 15.96 14.95 3.15
N ALA A 174 14.62 15.02 3.22
CA ALA A 174 13.92 16.11 3.90
C ALA A 174 14.17 16.07 5.42
N SER A 175 14.25 17.25 6.04
CA SER A 175 14.20 17.40 7.50
C SER A 175 12.82 17.78 8.02
N ASP A 176 12.00 18.41 7.17
CA ASP A 176 10.67 18.90 7.55
C ASP A 176 9.66 18.57 6.45
N VAL A 177 8.51 18.05 6.89
CA VAL A 177 7.37 17.68 6.05
C VAL A 177 6.09 18.23 6.66
N GLU A 178 5.36 19.04 5.90
CA GLU A 178 4.06 19.59 6.30
C GLU A 178 2.96 19.04 5.38
N ILE A 179 1.91 18.48 5.96
CA ILE A 179 0.74 17.95 5.27
C ILE A 179 -0.42 18.89 5.57
N LYS A 180 -0.97 19.53 4.54
CA LYS A 180 -2.16 20.39 4.66
C LYS A 180 -3.34 19.73 3.97
N ILE A 181 -4.43 19.61 4.70
CA ILE A 181 -5.68 19.05 4.21
C ILE A 181 -6.71 20.19 4.16
N ASN A 182 -7.32 20.36 3.00
CA ASN A 182 -8.40 21.31 2.78
C ASN A 182 -9.49 20.64 1.94
N ASN A 183 -10.58 20.23 2.61
CA ASN A 183 -11.66 19.44 2.03
C ASN A 183 -11.14 18.19 1.30
N GLU A 184 -11.40 18.09 -0.01
CA GLU A 184 -11.02 16.99 -0.89
C GLU A 184 -9.55 17.05 -1.33
N GLN A 185 -8.80 18.10 -0.97
CA GLN A 185 -7.42 18.28 -1.42
C GLN A 185 -6.43 18.09 -0.27
N ILE A 186 -5.43 17.24 -0.49
CA ILE A 186 -4.29 17.03 0.41
C ILE A 186 -3.03 17.54 -0.30
N SER A 187 -2.26 18.37 0.37
CA SER A 187 -1.02 18.96 -0.16
C SER A 187 0.14 18.65 0.79
N ILE A 188 1.19 18.04 0.24
CA ILE A 188 2.38 17.62 0.99
C ILE A 188 3.55 18.51 0.57
N PHE A 189 4.10 19.19 1.56
CA PHE A 189 5.19 20.14 1.48
C PHE A 189 6.41 19.50 2.14
N HIS A 190 7.57 19.52 1.49
CA HIS A 190 8.81 19.07 2.11
C HIS A 190 10.00 19.88 1.59
N ASN A 191 11.06 20.00 2.39
CA ASN A 191 12.27 20.73 2.03
C ASN A 191 13.36 19.86 1.37
N GLY A 192 13.15 18.55 1.26
CA GLY A 192 14.06 17.63 0.57
C GLY A 192 14.00 17.69 -0.96
N VAL A 193 14.80 16.86 -1.61
CA VAL A 193 14.84 16.67 -3.07
C VAL A 193 13.51 16.12 -3.57
N SER A 194 12.93 16.79 -4.56
CA SER A 194 11.67 16.36 -5.17
C SER A 194 11.93 15.50 -6.39
N PHE A 195 11.02 14.55 -6.64
CA PHE A 195 11.09 13.62 -7.75
C PHE A 195 9.73 13.56 -8.45
N ILE A 196 9.74 13.64 -9.79
CA ILE A 196 8.55 13.44 -10.62
C ILE A 196 8.65 12.03 -11.23
N PRO A 197 7.73 11.10 -10.87
CA PRO A 197 7.74 9.76 -11.42
C PRO A 197 7.54 9.73 -12.93
N SER A 198 8.41 9.04 -13.66
CA SER A 198 8.21 8.75 -15.09
C SER A 198 7.49 7.42 -15.29
N ASN A 199 6.96 7.17 -16.50
CA ASN A 199 6.32 5.89 -16.83
C ASN A 199 7.24 4.68 -16.64
N ASN A 200 8.55 4.83 -16.85
CA ASN A 200 9.51 3.75 -16.62
C ASN A 200 9.71 3.42 -15.14
N ASP A 201 9.58 4.41 -14.26
CA ASP A 201 9.78 4.20 -12.81
C ASP A 201 8.64 3.40 -12.19
N TYR A 202 7.41 3.59 -12.70
CA TYR A 202 6.24 2.80 -12.31
C TYR A 202 6.35 1.31 -12.64
N HIS A 203 7.23 0.92 -13.57
CA HIS A 203 7.46 -0.50 -13.91
C HIS A 203 8.62 -1.13 -13.14
N LYS A 204 9.48 -0.31 -12.52
CA LYS A 204 10.68 -0.76 -11.80
C LYS A 204 10.54 -0.69 -10.28
N SER A 205 9.66 0.17 -9.78
CA SER A 205 9.44 0.38 -8.35
C SER A 205 8.05 -0.05 -7.93
N PHE A 206 7.96 -1.14 -7.16
CA PHE A 206 6.72 -1.65 -6.58
C PHE A 206 5.94 -0.57 -5.81
N GLY A 207 6.63 0.34 -5.12
CA GLY A 207 6.01 1.45 -4.39
C GLY A 207 5.25 2.42 -5.29
N LEU A 208 5.90 2.86 -6.37
CA LEU A 208 5.26 3.73 -7.35
C LEU A 208 4.14 3.00 -8.09
N THR A 209 4.32 1.71 -8.43
CA THR A 209 3.24 0.88 -9.03
C THR A 209 2.01 0.86 -8.12
N ASN A 210 2.19 0.64 -6.82
CA ASN A 210 1.10 0.62 -5.84
C ASN A 210 0.39 1.98 -5.75
N ILE A 211 1.12 3.09 -5.75
CA ILE A 211 0.51 4.44 -5.79
C ILE A 211 -0.34 4.59 -7.06
N LYS A 212 0.16 4.16 -8.22
CA LYS A 212 -0.56 4.25 -9.50
C LYS A 212 -1.84 3.41 -9.51
N GLU A 213 -1.77 2.18 -9.02
CA GLU A 213 -2.91 1.27 -8.95
C GLU A 213 -3.96 1.78 -7.95
N ASN A 214 -3.56 2.15 -6.74
CA ASN A 214 -4.47 2.67 -5.72
C ASN A 214 -5.09 4.00 -6.12
N LYS A 215 -4.32 4.91 -6.75
CA LYS A 215 -4.83 6.15 -7.36
C LYS A 215 -5.96 5.84 -8.34
N LYS A 216 -5.73 4.85 -9.24
CA LYS A 216 -6.70 4.45 -10.25
C LYS A 216 -7.97 3.85 -9.63
N LEU A 217 -7.82 3.00 -8.60
CA LEU A 217 -8.97 2.42 -7.89
C LEU A 217 -9.78 3.49 -7.14
N LEU A 218 -9.09 4.43 -6.50
CA LEU A 218 -9.72 5.55 -5.79
C LEU A 218 -10.32 6.59 -6.74
N ASN A 219 -9.94 6.59 -8.02
CA ASN A 219 -10.17 7.68 -8.97
C ASN A 219 -9.67 9.04 -8.47
N ALA A 220 -8.56 9.05 -7.72
CA ALA A 220 -7.92 10.27 -7.26
C ALA A 220 -7.00 10.87 -8.33
N GLU A 221 -6.81 12.19 -8.26
CA GLU A 221 -5.76 12.87 -9.02
C GLU A 221 -4.55 13.05 -8.11
N ILE A 222 -3.35 12.75 -8.62
CA ILE A 222 -2.10 12.96 -7.91
C ILE A 222 -1.17 13.68 -8.86
N GLU A 223 -0.67 14.83 -8.42
CA GLU A 223 0.25 15.70 -9.13
C GLU A 223 1.55 15.81 -8.32
N TYR A 224 2.68 15.64 -9.01
CA TYR A 224 4.01 15.84 -8.46
C TYR A 224 4.58 17.13 -9.05
N SER A 225 5.17 17.96 -8.21
CA SER A 225 5.74 19.27 -8.57
C SER A 225 7.13 19.41 -7.98
N LEU A 226 8.00 20.11 -8.71
CA LEU A 226 9.28 20.57 -8.16
C LEU A 226 9.11 21.85 -7.32
N ASN A 227 7.97 22.53 -7.46
CA ASN A 227 7.61 23.76 -6.76
C ASN A 227 6.60 23.49 -5.64
N ASN A 228 6.37 24.47 -4.78
CA ASN A 228 5.53 24.30 -3.59
C ASN A 228 4.01 24.40 -3.91
N PRO A 229 3.14 23.42 -3.55
CA PRO A 229 3.39 22.14 -2.87
C PRO A 229 3.99 21.06 -3.77
N LYS A 230 4.85 20.21 -3.19
CA LYS A 230 5.62 19.18 -3.94
C LYS A 230 4.76 18.01 -4.40
N ILE A 231 3.74 17.62 -3.62
CA ILE A 231 2.80 16.57 -4.00
C ILE A 231 1.39 17.05 -3.63
N LYS A 232 0.46 16.92 -4.57
CA LYS A 232 -0.95 17.22 -4.36
C LYS A 232 -1.80 16.01 -4.70
N ILE A 233 -2.74 15.68 -3.82
CA ILE A 233 -3.74 14.63 -4.01
C ILE A 233 -5.12 15.30 -3.98
N LYS A 234 -5.95 15.00 -4.96
CA LYS A 234 -7.34 15.44 -5.02
C LYS A 234 -8.25 14.22 -5.03
N LEU A 235 -9.13 14.16 -4.04
CA LEU A 235 -10.11 13.09 -3.85
C LEU A 235 -11.34 13.36 -4.73
N PRO A 236 -11.96 12.33 -5.32
CA PRO A 236 -13.18 12.51 -6.10
C PRO A 236 -14.41 12.58 -5.20
N GLN A 237 -15.43 13.36 -5.58
CA GLN A 237 -16.66 13.52 -4.80
C GLN A 237 -17.40 12.20 -4.49
N ASN A 238 -17.28 11.18 -5.35
CA ASN A 238 -17.93 9.88 -5.14
C ASN A 238 -17.29 9.04 -4.03
N SER A 239 -16.10 9.42 -3.55
CA SER A 239 -15.39 8.77 -2.46
C SER A 239 -15.87 9.23 -1.07
N LEU A 240 -16.56 10.37 -1.00
CA LEU A 240 -17.09 10.95 0.22
C LEU A 240 -18.31 10.19 0.74
N VAL A 241 -18.49 10.17 2.06
CA VAL A 241 -19.79 9.85 2.68
C VAL A 241 -20.68 11.07 2.47
N LYS A 242 -21.88 10.86 1.89
CA LYS A 242 -22.89 11.91 1.73
C LYS A 242 -23.49 12.30 3.06
#